data_AF-A0AAD9JMT8-F1
#
_entry.id   AF-A0AAD9JMT8-F1
#
_cell.length_a   1.000
_cell.length_b   1.000
_cell.length_c   1.000
_cell.angle_alpha   90.00
_cell.angle_beta   90.00
_cell.angle_gamma   90.00
#
_symmetry.space_group_name_H-M   'P 1'
#
loop_
_entity.id
_entity.type
_entity.pdbx_description
1 polymer ?
#
loop_
_entity_poly.entity_id
_entity_poly.type
_entity_poly.pdbx_seq_one_letter_code
_entity_poly.pdbx_strand_id
1 'polypeptide(L)' 'MSEYNLCEPNQSAYKRYHSVETGLVCVLNDILRAVDNQNIVIMLLLDLSAAFDTVDHSVMLYRLPHDVGGVETALH' A
#
# COMPACT_ATOMS: atom_id res chain seq x y z
N MET A 1 11.18 7.63 5.39
CA MET A 1 9.94 6.82 5.50
C MET A 1 9.33 6.80 6.90
N SER A 2 10.11 6.77 7.98
CA SER A 2 9.57 6.80 9.36
C SER A 2 9.20 8.20 9.87
N GLU A 3 9.67 9.26 9.22
CA GLU A 3 9.48 10.64 9.69
C GLU A 3 8.08 11.21 9.42
N TYR A 4 7.34 10.64 8.45
CA TYR A 4 6.03 11.14 7.98
C TYR A 4 4.91 10.08 8.02
N ASN A 5 5.09 8.95 8.71
CA ASN A 5 4.11 7.85 8.80
C ASN A 5 3.59 7.30 7.44
N LEU A 6 4.42 7.31 6.39
CA LEU A 6 4.04 6.84 5.05
C LEU A 6 3.97 5.31 4.90
N CYS A 7 4.09 4.57 6.00
CA CYS A 7 4.10 3.13 5.99
C CYS A 7 2.72 2.60 6.38
N GLU A 8 1.83 2.42 5.40
CA GLU A 8 0.48 1.86 5.64
C GLU A 8 0.61 0.42 6.17
N PRO A 9 0.29 0.11 7.44
CA PRO A 9 0.63 -1.17 8.08
C PRO A 9 0.19 -2.42 7.30
N ASN A 10 -0.94 -2.35 6.59
CA ASN A 10 -1.50 -3.47 5.84
C ASN A 10 -0.99 -3.59 4.39
N GLN A 11 -0.15 -2.66 3.94
CA GLN A 11 0.49 -2.73 2.63
C GLN A 11 1.66 -3.71 2.65
N SER A 12 1.54 -4.78 1.87
CA SER A 12 2.59 -5.79 1.68
C SER A 12 3.53 -5.49 0.52
N ALA A 13 3.03 -4.87 -0.55
CA ALA A 13 3.84 -4.53 -1.72
C ALA A 13 4.75 -3.32 -1.47
N TYR A 14 5.90 -3.29 -2.17
CA TYR A 14 6.87 -2.17 -2.13
C TYR A 14 7.48 -1.87 -0.75
N LYS A 15 7.50 -2.87 0.16
CA LYS A 15 8.14 -2.76 1.47
C LYS A 15 9.21 -3.83 1.66
N ARG A 16 10.32 -3.44 2.28
CA ARG A 16 11.37 -4.37 2.67
C ARG A 16 10.82 -5.36 3.71
N TYR A 17 11.10 -6.64 3.53
CA TYR A 17 10.66 -7.75 4.40
C TYR A 17 9.16 -8.05 4.40
N HIS A 18 8.39 -7.51 3.44
CA HIS A 18 7.01 -7.92 3.20
C HIS A 18 6.89 -8.55 1.82
N SER A 19 6.12 -9.64 1.70
CA SER A 19 5.81 -10.28 0.43
C SER A 19 4.31 -10.33 0.20
N VAL A 20 3.92 -10.44 -1.08
CA VAL A 20 2.50 -10.55 -1.47
C VAL A 20 1.92 -11.87 -0.96
N GLU A 21 2.71 -12.94 -0.97
CA GLU A 21 2.34 -14.26 -0.44
C GLU A 21 1.99 -14.17 1.05
N THR A 22 2.82 -13.52 1.88
CA THR A 22 2.50 -13.32 3.30
C THR A 22 1.26 -12.44 3.47
N GLY A 23 1.10 -11.41 2.64
CA GLY A 23 -0.12 -10.56 2.65
C GLY A 23 -1.39 -11.36 2.36
N LEU A 24 -1.37 -12.25 1.37
CA LEU A 24 -2.50 -13.12 1.04
C LEU A 24 -2.82 -14.09 2.19
N VAL A 25 -1.79 -14.68 2.80
CA VAL A 25 -1.96 -15.55 3.99
C VAL A 25 -2.63 -14.81 5.13
N CYS A 26 -2.25 -13.54 5.39
CA CYS A 26 -2.88 -12.72 6.41
C CYS A 26 -4.37 -12.49 6.12
N VAL A 27 -4.73 -12.12 4.88
CA VAL A 27 -6.14 -11.94 4.47
C VAL A 27 -6.95 -13.21 4.66
N LEU A 28 -6.42 -14.36 4.23
CA LEU A 28 -7.10 -15.65 4.42
C LEU A 28 -7.30 -15.99 5.89
N ASN A 29 -6.29 -15.72 6.73
CA ASN A 29 -6.40 -15.91 8.17
C ASN A 29 -7.50 -15.02 8.78
N ASP A 30 -7.62 -13.77 8.35
CA ASP A 30 -8.66 -12.87 8.85
C ASP A 30 -10.07 -13.31 8.43
N ILE A 31 -10.21 -13.83 7.21
CA ILE A 31 -11.46 -14.44 6.73
C ILE A 31 -11.83 -15.65 7.61
N LEU A 32 -10.89 -16.58 7.83
CA LEU A 32 -11.13 -17.77 8.64
C LEU A 32 -11.53 -17.40 10.06
N ARG A 33 -10.84 -16.46 10.70
CA ARG A 33 -11.18 -15.97 12.03
C ARG A 33 -12.55 -15.31 12.08
N ALA A 34 -12.96 -14.60 11.04
CA ALA A 34 -14.29 -14.01 10.99
C ALA A 34 -15.37 -15.09 10.86
N VAL A 35 -15.14 -16.11 10.03
CA VAL A 35 -16.04 -17.27 9.87
C VAL A 35 -16.18 -18.05 11.18
N ASP A 36 -15.08 -18.32 11.87
CA ASP A 36 -15.08 -19.00 13.17
C ASP A 36 -15.91 -18.24 14.22
N ASN A 37 -15.93 -16.90 14.12
CA ASN A 37 -16.74 -16.02 14.97
C ASN A 37 -18.17 -15.81 14.45
N GLN A 38 -18.63 -16.60 13.47
CA GLN A 38 -19.96 -16.52 12.87
C GLN A 38 -20.26 -15.16 12.21
N ASN A 39 -19.23 -14.40 11.84
CA ASN A 39 -19.39 -13.14 11.13
C ASN A 39 -19.53 -13.38 9.62
N ILE A 40 -20.26 -12.47 8.95
CA ILE A 40 -20.35 -12.44 7.49
C ILE A 40 -19.14 -11.69 6.95
N VAL A 41 -18.47 -12.27 5.95
CA VAL A 41 -17.30 -11.66 5.30
C VAL A 41 -17.64 -11.30 3.86
N ILE A 42 -17.34 -10.06 3.47
CA ILE A 42 -17.45 -9.58 2.09
C ILE A 42 -16.07 -9.07 1.67
N MET A 43 -15.57 -9.55 0.54
CA MET A 43 -14.29 -9.15 -0.03
C MET A 43 -14.50 -8.38 -1.33
N LEU A 44 -13.97 -7.16 -1.42
CA LEU A 44 -13.97 -6.33 -2.61
C LEU A 44 -12.53 -6.23 -3.13
N LEU A 45 -12.28 -6.83 -4.29
CA LEU A 45 -10.99 -6.75 -4.98
C LEU A 45 -11.07 -5.66 -6.04
N LEU A 46 -10.19 -4.65 -5.92
CA LEU A 46 -10.10 -3.55 -6.87
C LEU A 46 -8.79 -3.68 -7.63
N ASP A 47 -8.86 -3.57 -8.95
CA ASP A 47 -7.71 -3.44 -9.83
C ASP A 47 -7.81 -2.10 -10.56
N LEU A 48 -6.72 -1.34 -10.54
CA LEU A 48 -6.65 -0.02 -11.19
C LEU A 48 -5.79 -0.14 -12.45
N SER A 49 -6.47 -0.28 -13.59
CA SER A 49 -5.86 -0.60 -14.90
C SER A 49 -4.81 0.40 -15.40
N ALA A 50 -4.80 1.62 -14.86
CA ALA A 50 -3.84 2.67 -15.20
C ALA A 50 -3.44 3.47 -13.94
N ALA A 51 -3.02 2.75 -12.90
CA ALA A 51 -2.79 3.33 -11.58
C ALA A 51 -1.81 4.50 -11.55
N PHE A 52 -0.75 4.46 -12.35
CA PHE A 52 0.23 5.54 -12.40
C PHE A 52 -0.17 6.67 -13.36
N ASP A 53 -0.81 6.36 -14.48
CA ASP A 53 -1.25 7.37 -15.46
C ASP A 53 -2.40 8.24 -14.92
N THR A 54 -3.15 7.73 -13.93
CA THR A 54 -4.28 8.43 -13.30
C THR A 54 -3.88 9.28 -12.10
N VAL A 55 -2.63 9.19 -11.61
CA VAL A 55 -2.16 10.05 -10.51
C VAL A 55 -2.01 11.47 -11.04
N ASP A 56 -2.63 12.43 -10.34
CA ASP A 56 -2.43 13.84 -10.62
C ASP A 56 -0.94 14.20 -10.41
N HIS A 57 -0.27 14.60 -11.48
CA HIS A 57 1.17 14.84 -11.46
C HIS A 57 1.55 16.03 -10.58
N SER A 58 0.67 17.03 -10.44
CA SER A 58 0.92 18.19 -9.57
C SER A 58 0.87 17.79 -8.09
N VAL A 59 -0.08 16.93 -7.72
CA VAL A 59 -0.17 16.36 -6.38
C VAL A 59 1.03 15.45 -6.10
N MET A 60 1.43 14.61 -7.06
CA MET A 60 2.60 13.73 -6.91
C MET A 60 3.89 14.53 -6.70
N LEU A 61 4.12 15.56 -7.51
CA LEU A 61 5.31 16.42 -7.42
C LEU A 61 5.35 17.25 -6.14
N TYR A 62 4.20 17.63 -5.59
CA TYR A 62 4.14 18.31 -4.29
C TYR A 62 4.47 17.37 -3.13
N ARG A 63 3.95 16.12 -3.18
CA ARG A 63 4.10 15.15 -2.08
C ARG A 63 5.45 14.44 -2.04
N LEU A 64 6.07 14.15 -3.18
CA LEU A 64 7.37 13.46 -3.25
C LEU A 64 8.46 14.13 -2.39
N PRO A 65 8.77 15.43 -2.55
CA PRO A 65 9.80 16.08 -1.75
C PRO A 65 9.36 16.29 -0.28
N HIS A 66 8.08 16.58 -0.03
CA HIS A 66 7.56 16.90 1.30
C HIS A 66 7.40 15.65 2.18
N ASP A 67 6.88 14.57 1.63
CA ASP A 67 6.51 13.36 2.36
C ASP A 67 7.61 12.28 2.22
N VAL A 68 8.12 12.05 1.01
CA VAL A 68 9.04 10.93 0.75
C VAL A 68 10.52 11.33 0.91
N GLY A 69 10.84 12.62 0.79
CA GLY A 69 12.19 13.17 1.02
C GLY A 69 13.12 13.06 -0.18
N GLY A 70 12.63 13.25 -1.40
CA GLY A 70 13.49 13.26 -2.59
C GLY A 70 13.20 14.41 -3.53
N VAL A 71 14.10 15.40 -3.58
CA VAL A 71 14.79 15.88 -4.80
C VAL A 71 16.06 16.64 -4.37
N GLU A 72 17.24 16.02 -4.47
CA GLU A 72 18.50 16.78 -4.73
C GLU A 72 19.49 16.05 -5.66
N THR A 73 19.31 14.77 -6.02
CA THR A 73 20.27 14.07 -6.89
C THR A 73 19.60 13.21 -7.96
N ALA A 74 19.04 13.86 -8.98
CA ALA A 74 18.72 13.20 -10.25
C ALA A 74 19.11 14.05 -11.48
N LEU A 75 20.00 15.04 -11.28
CA LEU A 75 20.63 15.82 -12.34
C LEU A 75 22.12 15.98 -12.04
N HIS A 76 22.87 14.88 -12.07
CA HIS A 76 24.28 14.87 -12.45
C HIS A 76 24.67 13.50 -13.01
#